data_AF-A0A8X6WRP6-F1
#
_entry.id   AF-A0A8X6WRP6-F1
#
_cell.length_a   1.000
_cell.length_b   1.000
_cell.length_c   1.000
_cell.angle_alpha   90.00
_cell.angle_beta   90.00
_cell.angle_gamma   90.00
#
_symmetry.space_group_name_H-M   'P 1'
#
loop_
_entity.id
_entity.type
_entity.pdbx_description
1 polymer ?
#
loop_
_entity_poly.entity_id
_entity_poly.type
_entity_poly.pdbx_seq_one_letter_code
_entity_poly.pdbx_strand_id
1 'polypeptide(L)'
;MRIFLLFPNGKSPGKKWKKLDCERIKEAIESTGKRAVLKGFGTKVESAVAELKGENGLFGVIRFHQTDKDVCIIDGTLDGLPTGEHGLHIHEFGDLSQGCESIGPHFNPTNSTHGGKEDPIRVKFYSL
;
A
#
# COMPACT_ATOMS: atom_id res chain seq x y z
N MET A 1 15.50 0.11 10.17
CA MET A 1 16.21 0.97 9.20
C MET A 1 15.33 1.14 7.97
N ARG A 2 14.77 2.34 7.74
CA ARG A 2 13.96 2.64 6.54
C ARG A 2 14.91 3.08 5.43
N ILE A 3 15.09 2.28 4.39
CA ILE A 3 15.92 2.63 3.23
C ILE A 3 14.99 3.22 2.17
N PHE A 4 15.06 4.53 1.96
CA PHE A 4 14.38 5.18 0.84
C PHE A 4 15.32 5.09 -0.37
N LEU A 5 14.97 4.24 -1.35
CA LEU A 5 15.65 4.23 -2.64
C LEU A 5 14.98 5.27 -3.55
N LEU A 6 15.42 6.52 -3.43
CA LEU A 6 15.15 7.55 -4.43
C LEU A 6 16.04 7.27 -5.64
N PHE A 7 15.45 6.85 -6.76
CA PHE A 7 16.18 6.83 -8.03
C PHE A 7 16.31 8.27 -8.51
N PRO A 8 17.52 8.85 -8.56
CA PRO A 8 17.68 10.18 -9.11
C PRO A 8 17.34 10.13 -10.61
N ASN A 9 16.40 10.97 -11.03
CA ASN A 9 16.30 11.39 -12.44
C ASN A 9 17.54 12.23 -12.76
N GLY A 10 18.68 11.57 -12.96
CA GLY A 10 19.95 12.23 -13.22
C GLY A 10 20.94 11.24 -13.82
N LYS A 11 21.05 11.22 -15.16
CA LYS A 11 22.07 10.45 -15.85
C LYS A 11 23.43 11.06 -15.51
N SER A 12 24.27 10.32 -14.77
CA SER A 12 25.70 10.60 -14.71
C SER A 12 26.29 10.41 -16.13
N PRO A 13 27.08 11.35 -16.68
CA PRO A 13 27.63 11.20 -18.02
C PRO A 13 28.50 9.93 -18.10
N GLY A 14 28.18 9.04 -19.05
CA GLY A 14 29.03 7.88 -19.39
C GLY A 14 28.70 6.53 -18.76
N LYS A 15 27.75 6.42 -17.80
CA LYS A 15 27.31 5.11 -17.27
C LYS A 15 25.90 4.75 -17.74
N LYS A 16 25.78 3.65 -18.50
CA LYS A 16 24.49 3.01 -18.80
C LYS A 16 23.98 2.28 -17.57
N TRP A 17 23.03 2.88 -16.85
CA TRP A 17 22.31 2.21 -15.78
C TRP A 17 21.32 1.22 -16.40
N LYS A 18 21.45 -0.07 -16.08
CA LYS A 18 20.36 -1.03 -16.34
C LYS A 18 19.23 -0.71 -15.37
N LYS A 19 18.02 -0.54 -15.89
CA LYS A 19 16.81 -0.49 -15.06
C LYS A 19 16.73 -1.84 -14.34
N LEU A 20 16.73 -1.82 -13.02
CA LEU A 20 16.51 -3.01 -12.20
C LEU A 20 15.05 -3.07 -11.80
N ASP A 21 14.51 -4.28 -11.83
CA ASP A 21 13.12 -4.56 -11.49
C ASP A 21 12.97 -4.51 -9.97
N CYS A 22 11.84 -4.00 -9.47
CA CYS A 22 11.61 -3.83 -8.03
C CYS A 22 11.71 -5.14 -7.26
N GLU A 23 11.38 -6.26 -7.90
CA GLU A 23 11.46 -7.60 -7.35
C GLU A 23 12.91 -8.01 -7.04
N ARG A 24 13.82 -7.81 -7.99
CA ARG A 24 15.26 -8.06 -7.78
C ARG A 24 15.86 -7.16 -6.70
N ILE A 25 15.35 -5.95 -6.54
CA ILE A 25 15.78 -5.04 -5.47
C ILE A 25 15.26 -5.53 -4.12
N LYS A 26 14.00 -5.95 -4.05
CA LYS A 26 13.41 -6.54 -2.84
C LYS A 26 14.19 -7.78 -2.42
N GLU A 27 14.40 -8.72 -3.34
CA GLU A 27 15.18 -9.95 -3.11
C GLU A 27 16.60 -9.66 -2.63
N ALA A 28 17.29 -8.70 -3.25
CA ALA A 28 18.65 -8.34 -2.85
C ALA A 28 18.73 -7.70 -1.45
N ILE A 29 17.68 -7.00 -1.00
CA ILE A 29 17.62 -6.50 0.38
C ILE A 29 17.29 -7.65 1.33
N GLU A 30 16.34 -8.51 0.96
CA GLU A 30 15.91 -9.66 1.77
C GLU A 30 17.02 -10.69 1.95
N SER A 31 17.89 -10.89 0.95
CA SER A 31 19.07 -11.75 1.06
C SER A 31 20.09 -11.29 2.11
N THR A 32 20.00 -10.03 2.59
CA THR A 32 20.83 -9.52 3.69
C THR A 32 20.23 -9.80 5.08
N GLY A 33 19.12 -10.53 5.16
CA GLY A 33 18.35 -10.75 6.39
C GLY A 33 17.49 -9.55 6.80
N LYS A 34 17.34 -8.55 5.92
CA LYS A 34 16.53 -7.35 6.16
C LYS A 34 15.19 -7.47 5.45
N ARG A 35 14.09 -7.22 6.16
CA ARG A 35 12.76 -7.16 5.53
C ARG A 35 12.63 -5.91 4.66
N ALA A 36 12.26 -6.10 3.41
CA ALA A 36 12.04 -5.02 2.44
C ALA A 36 10.58 -4.94 2.04
N VAL A 37 10.02 -3.73 2.09
CA VAL A 37 8.67 -3.47 1.60
C VAL A 37 8.75 -2.33 0.61
N LEU A 38 8.32 -2.58 -0.63
CA LEU A 38 8.20 -1.53 -1.63
C LEU A 38 7.14 -0.53 -1.14
N LYS A 39 7.50 0.75 -1.07
CA LYS A 39 6.63 1.85 -0.63
C LYS A 39 6.27 2.82 -1.78
N GLY A 40 6.48 2.44 -3.03
CA GLY A 40 6.07 3.23 -4.20
C GLY A 40 7.04 3.09 -5.39
N PHE A 41 6.51 3.33 -6.59
CA PHE A 41 7.28 3.36 -7.83
C PHE A 41 6.93 4.64 -8.62
N GLY A 42 7.93 5.47 -8.91
CA GLY A 42 7.74 6.74 -9.61
C GLY A 42 7.87 6.59 -11.13
N THR A 43 6.75 6.57 -11.84
CA THR A 43 6.67 7.11 -13.21
C THR A 43 5.55 8.16 -13.21
N LYS A 44 5.26 8.86 -14.33
CA LYS A 44 4.34 10.01 -14.43
C LYS A 44 2.90 9.84 -13.87
N VAL A 45 2.59 8.71 -13.26
CA VAL A 45 1.33 8.28 -12.65
C VAL A 45 1.35 8.50 -11.15
N GLU A 46 0.17 8.81 -10.58
CA GLU A 46 0.00 9.08 -9.15
C GLU A 46 0.11 7.78 -8.35
N SER A 47 0.82 7.83 -7.23
CA SER A 47 0.98 6.69 -6.34
C SER A 47 0.95 7.15 -4.89
N ALA A 48 0.32 6.35 -4.04
CA ALA A 48 0.21 6.60 -2.62
C ALA A 48 0.46 5.31 -1.83
N VAL A 49 0.82 5.46 -0.56
CA VAL A 49 1.07 4.34 0.34
C VAL A 49 0.49 4.61 1.71
N ALA A 50 -0.19 3.61 2.27
CA ALA A 50 -0.63 3.56 3.65
C ALA A 50 0.20 2.53 4.42
N GLU A 51 0.84 2.96 5.51
CA GLU A 51 1.46 2.07 6.48
C GLU A 51 0.43 1.80 7.58
N LEU A 52 0.07 0.53 7.77
CA LEU A 52 -0.89 0.11 8.78
C LEU A 52 -0.12 -0.41 9.99
N LYS A 53 -0.53 0.05 11.17
CA LYS A 53 -0.05 -0.44 12.45
C LYS A 53 -1.22 -0.50 13.41
N GLY A 54 -1.48 -1.67 13.95
CA GLY A 54 -2.53 -1.91 14.92
C GLY A 54 -2.00 -2.57 16.18
N GLU A 55 -2.93 -2.96 17.03
CA GLU A 55 -2.65 -3.76 18.22
C GLU A 55 -2.27 -5.20 17.86
N ASN A 56 -1.82 -5.98 18.84
CA ASN A 56 -1.50 -7.41 18.70
C ASN A 56 -0.47 -7.73 17.60
N GLY A 57 0.42 -6.79 17.31
CA GLY A 57 1.45 -6.97 16.29
C GLY A 57 0.93 -6.89 14.86
N LEU A 58 -0.26 -6.35 14.62
CA LEU A 58 -0.75 -6.06 13.28
C LEU A 58 0.12 -4.97 12.65
N PHE A 59 0.71 -5.27 11.51
CA PHE A 59 1.42 -4.29 10.70
C PHE A 59 1.33 -4.62 9.23
N GLY A 60 1.46 -3.61 8.38
CA GLY A 60 1.48 -3.84 6.95
C GLY A 60 1.64 -2.58 6.15
N VAL A 61 1.63 -2.76 4.83
CA VAL A 61 1.68 -1.68 3.87
C VAL A 61 0.69 -1.98 2.76
N ILE A 62 -0.20 -1.03 2.50
CA ILE A 62 -1.04 -0.99 1.31
C ILE A 62 -0.51 0.10 0.38
N ARG A 63 -0.45 -0.21 -0.90
CA ARG A 63 -0.01 0.66 -1.99
C ARG A 63 -1.18 0.91 -2.91
N PHE A 64 -1.23 2.13 -3.42
CA PHE A 64 -2.20 2.60 -4.38
C PHE A 64 -1.43 3.08 -5.61
N HIS A 65 -1.86 2.62 -6.77
CA HIS A 65 -1.24 2.97 -8.03
C HIS A 65 -2.31 3.34 -9.04
N GLN A 66 -2.42 4.64 -9.35
CA GLN A 66 -3.37 5.13 -10.34
C GLN A 66 -2.81 4.87 -11.74
N THR A 67 -3.38 3.89 -12.44
CA THR A 67 -2.93 3.51 -13.79
C THR A 67 -3.53 4.36 -14.91
N ASP A 68 -4.74 4.86 -14.69
CA ASP A 68 -5.49 5.76 -15.57
C ASP A 68 -6.43 6.61 -14.69
N LYS A 69 -7.09 7.63 -15.21
CA LYS A 69 -8.01 8.54 -14.49
C LYS A 69 -9.05 7.80 -13.64
N ASP A 70 -9.56 6.67 -14.13
CA ASP A 70 -10.65 5.93 -13.49
C ASP A 70 -10.22 4.57 -12.93
N VAL A 71 -8.93 4.21 -13.00
CA VAL A 71 -8.43 2.89 -12.57
C VAL A 71 -7.28 3.03 -11.57
N CYS A 72 -7.54 2.60 -10.33
CA CYS A 72 -6.57 2.48 -9.26
C CYS A 72 -6.33 1.01 -8.93
N ILE A 73 -5.07 0.58 -8.99
CA ILE A 73 -4.64 -0.73 -8.49
C ILE A 73 -4.26 -0.57 -7.01
N ILE A 74 -4.81 -1.45 -6.18
CA ILE A 74 -4.52 -1.51 -4.75
C ILE A 74 -3.84 -2.85 -4.47
N ASP A 75 -2.62 -2.80 -3.92
CA ASP A 75 -1.84 -3.99 -3.60
C ASP A 75 -1.13 -3.82 -2.26
N GLY A 76 -0.91 -4.91 -1.51
CA GLY A 76 -0.34 -4.75 -0.18
C GLY A 76 -0.11 -6.06 0.56
N THR A 77 0.47 -5.92 1.74
CA THR A 77 0.77 -7.05 2.63
C THR A 77 0.46 -6.62 4.05
N LEU A 78 -0.31 -7.46 4.75
CA LEU A 78 -0.68 -7.30 6.15
C LEU A 78 -0.31 -8.58 6.89
N ASP A 79 0.41 -8.41 8.00
CA ASP A 79 0.84 -9.48 8.90
C ASP A 79 0.15 -9.29 10.26
N GLY A 80 0.05 -10.38 11.03
CA GLY A 80 -0.52 -10.35 12.38
C GLY A 80 -2.06 -10.36 12.44
N LEU A 81 -2.73 -10.64 11.32
CA LEU A 81 -4.17 -10.86 11.29
C LEU A 81 -4.51 -12.30 11.71
N PRO A 82 -5.62 -12.52 12.45
CA PRO A 82 -6.17 -13.86 12.64
C PRO A 82 -6.54 -14.50 11.30
N THR A 83 -6.47 -15.82 11.18
CA THR A 83 -6.91 -16.53 9.97
C THR A 83 -8.39 -16.24 9.67
N GLY A 84 -8.71 -15.84 8.43
CA GLY A 84 -10.07 -15.59 7.99
C GLY A 84 -10.20 -14.50 6.92
N GLU A 85 -11.45 -14.16 6.59
CA GLU A 85 -11.76 -13.01 5.73
C GLU A 85 -11.72 -11.72 6.54
N HIS A 86 -11.04 -10.71 6.02
CA HIS A 86 -10.98 -9.37 6.63
C HIS A 86 -11.54 -8.32 5.68
N GLY A 87 -12.23 -7.32 6.25
CA GLY A 87 -12.65 -6.14 5.51
C GLY A 87 -11.53 -5.12 5.41
N LEU A 88 -11.36 -4.50 4.24
CA LEU A 88 -10.52 -3.32 4.07
C LEU A 88 -11.41 -2.15 3.62
N HIS A 89 -11.34 -1.04 4.34
CA HIS A 89 -12.10 0.17 4.03
C HIS A 89 -11.16 1.39 4.00
N ILE A 90 -11.50 2.36 3.15
CA ILE A 90 -10.92 3.70 3.19
C ILE A 90 -11.88 4.56 4.01
N HIS A 91 -11.37 5.23 5.03
CA HIS A 91 -12.15 6.14 5.87
C HIS A 91 -12.02 7.58 5.40
N GLU A 92 -12.98 8.41 5.78
CA GLU A 92 -13.07 9.81 5.35
C GLU A 92 -11.88 10.65 5.80
N PHE A 93 -11.34 10.40 7.00
CA PHE A 93 -10.24 11.16 7.56
C PHE A 93 -9.00 10.31 7.81
N GLY A 94 -7.84 10.94 7.66
CA GLY A 94 -6.53 10.41 8.07
C GLY A 94 -6.14 10.78 9.50
N ASP A 95 -7.11 11.09 10.37
CA ASP A 95 -6.87 11.51 11.75
C ASP A 95 -6.69 10.29 12.65
N LEU A 96 -5.45 10.10 13.13
CA LEU A 96 -5.07 9.01 14.03
C LEU A 96 -4.91 9.48 15.50
N SER A 97 -5.34 10.69 15.84
CA SER A 97 -5.19 11.27 17.19
C SER A 97 -5.88 10.44 18.28
N GLN A 98 -6.97 9.74 17.95
CA GLN A 98 -7.66 8.77 18.82
C GLN A 98 -7.75 7.38 18.18
N GLY A 99 -6.75 7.00 17.39
CA GLY A 99 -6.75 5.72 16.69
C GLY A 99 -7.90 5.61 15.69
N CYS A 100 -8.59 4.46 15.68
CA CYS A 100 -9.70 4.21 14.74
C CYS A 100 -11.00 4.94 15.11
N GLU A 101 -11.06 5.67 16.23
CA GLU A 101 -12.25 6.42 16.60
C GLU A 101 -12.33 7.78 15.88
N SER A 102 -11.17 8.35 15.51
CA SER A 102 -11.07 9.68 14.88
C SER A 102 -11.05 9.65 13.34
N ILE A 103 -11.01 8.48 12.71
CA ILE A 103 -10.91 8.34 11.24
C ILE A 103 -12.23 8.64 10.50
N GLY A 104 -13.34 8.76 11.22
CA GLY A 104 -14.66 9.04 10.65
C GLY A 104 -15.30 7.83 9.94
N PRO A 105 -16.41 8.05 9.21
CA PRO A 105 -17.12 7.00 8.49
C PRO A 105 -16.33 6.49 7.28
N HIS A 106 -16.88 5.48 6.58
CA HIS A 106 -16.32 5.06 5.29
C HIS A 106 -16.36 6.22 4.30
N PHE A 107 -15.26 6.40 3.55
CA PHE A 107 -15.17 7.41 2.51
C PHE A 107 -16.23 7.14 1.44
N ASN A 108 -17.18 8.06 1.30
CA ASN A 108 -18.35 7.90 0.45
C ASN A 108 -18.72 9.21 -0.26
N PRO A 109 -17.90 9.67 -1.21
CA PRO A 109 -18.08 10.96 -1.88
C PRO A 109 -19.38 11.02 -2.71
N THR A 110 -19.92 9.86 -3.09
CA THR A 110 -21.15 9.72 -3.89
C THR A 110 -22.39 9.43 -3.04
N ASN A 111 -22.27 9.45 -1.70
CA ASN A 111 -23.35 9.18 -0.76
C ASN A 111 -24.14 7.90 -1.09
N SER A 112 -23.43 6.85 -1.51
CA SER A 112 -24.01 5.56 -1.91
C SER A 112 -24.31 4.69 -0.69
N THR A 113 -25.25 3.75 -0.82
CA THR A 113 -25.52 2.75 0.23
C THR A 113 -24.30 1.85 0.44
N HIS A 114 -24.01 1.50 1.69
CA HIS A 114 -22.90 0.60 2.01
C HIS A 114 -23.05 -0.75 1.30
N GLY A 115 -22.00 -1.20 0.61
CA GLY A 115 -22.01 -2.50 -0.08
C GLY A 115 -22.02 -3.70 0.87
N GLY A 116 -22.84 -4.70 0.60
CA GLY A 116 -22.89 -5.97 1.31
C GLY A 116 -21.71 -6.91 1.02
N LYS A 117 -21.74 -8.12 1.58
CA LYS A 117 -20.66 -9.12 1.40
C LYS A 117 -20.50 -9.58 -0.05
N GLU A 118 -21.57 -9.52 -0.84
CA GLU A 118 -21.62 -9.99 -2.22
C GLU A 118 -21.56 -8.85 -3.26
N ASP A 119 -21.44 -7.60 -2.82
CA ASP A 119 -21.40 -6.48 -3.75
C ASP A 119 -20.04 -6.37 -4.45
N PRO A 120 -20.03 -6.06 -5.77
CA PRO A 120 -18.82 -6.02 -6.58
C PRO A 120 -17.82 -4.92 -6.15
N ILE A 121 -18.24 -4.01 -5.26
CA ILE A 121 -17.43 -2.88 -4.77
C ILE A 121 -16.56 -3.28 -3.55
N ARG A 122 -16.67 -4.52 -3.04
CA ARG A 122 -15.90 -4.93 -1.85
C ARG A 122 -14.53 -5.51 -2.21
N VAL A 123 -13.46 -4.88 -1.72
CA VAL A 123 -12.11 -5.46 -1.74
C VAL A 123 -11.98 -6.48 -0.60
N LYS A 124 -11.85 -7.76 -0.93
CA LYS A 124 -11.62 -8.85 0.04
C LYS A 124 -10.14 -9.22 0.04
N PHE A 125 -9.57 -9.39 1.23
CA PHE A 125 -8.21 -9.92 1.40
C PHE A 125 -8.28 -11.26 2.12
N TYR A 126 -7.44 -12.19 1.69
CA TYR A 126 -7.24 -13.48 2.32
C TYR A 126 -5.90 -13.45 3.07
N SER A 127 -5.92 -13.62 4.39
CA SER A 127 -4.70 -13.92 5.16
C SER A 127 -4.56 -15.45 5.24
N LEU A 128 -3.43 -15.97 4.76
CA LEU A 128 -3.07 -17.39 4.90
C LEU A 128 -2.57 -17.68 6.32
#